data_AF-A0A2T2WJ28-F1
#
_entry.id   AF-A0A2T2WJ28-F1
#
_cell.length_a   1.000
_cell.length_b   1.000
_cell.length_c   1.000
_cell.angle_alpha   90.00
_cell.angle_beta   90.00
_cell.angle_gamma   90.00
#
_symmetry.space_group_name_H-M   'P 1'
#
loop_
_entity.id
_entity.type
_entity.pdbx_description
1 polymer ?
#
loop_
_entity_poly.entity_id
_entity_poly.type
_entity_poly.pdbx_seq_one_letter_code
_entity_poly.pdbx_strand_id
1 'polypeptide(L)'
;MNIRIVPGDANDLLLSKVAGYPRKVRGVAFLDPYGMELCWDTLEALAQTKKLDIWYLFPLSGLYRLATKDPIHIDEIKRTAIDRILGTSEWYNALYRESRQPTLFAELERPERTDGDGLERYVKDRLETVFARVAGPLRLPKDGPPRYSLFLGVSNPNPSVGKIATGIADHILRHA
;
A
#
# COMPACT_ATOMS: atom_id res chain seq x y z
N MET A 1 19.28 -6.48 25.34
CA MET A 1 18.27 -6.17 24.30
C MET A 1 17.74 -4.77 24.57
N ASN A 2 17.79 -3.85 23.61
CA ASN A 2 17.32 -2.47 23.80
C ASN A 2 15.92 -2.36 23.19
N ILE A 3 14.89 -2.55 24.00
CA ILE A 3 13.48 -2.43 23.59
C ILE A 3 12.95 -1.14 24.14
N ARG A 4 12.25 -0.37 23.31
CA ARG A 4 11.51 0.81 23.74
C ARG A 4 10.07 0.68 23.27
N ILE A 5 9.14 0.82 24.21
CA ILE A 5 7.71 0.86 23.94
C ILE A 5 7.29 2.31 24.06
N VAL A 6 6.64 2.83 23.02
CA VAL A 6 6.21 4.23 22.97
C VAL A 6 4.69 4.23 22.71
N PRO A 7 3.86 4.67 23.67
CA PRO A 7 2.43 4.79 23.43
C PRO A 7 2.11 6.02 22.58
N GLY A 8 1.12 5.91 21.69
CA GLY A 8 0.62 7.01 20.86
C GLY A 8 0.23 6.55 19.45
N ASP A 9 -0.21 7.51 18.62
CA ASP A 9 -0.50 7.27 17.21
C ASP A 9 0.80 7.02 16.43
N ALA A 10 0.84 5.94 15.66
CA ALA A 10 2.03 5.55 14.93
C ALA A 10 2.39 6.54 13.80
N ASN A 11 1.40 7.16 13.15
CA ASN A 11 1.66 8.17 12.12
C ASN A 11 2.40 9.36 12.73
N ASP A 12 1.88 9.93 13.82
CA ASP A 12 2.48 11.08 14.50
C ASP A 12 3.87 10.77 15.07
N LEU A 13 4.00 9.60 15.71
CA LEU A 13 5.25 9.17 16.31
C LEU A 13 6.32 8.86 15.27
N LEU A 14 5.96 8.25 14.14
CA LEU A 14 6.91 8.00 13.07
C LEU A 14 7.34 9.33 12.46
N LEU A 15 6.41 10.17 12.02
CA LEU A 15 6.70 11.48 11.41
C LEU A 15 7.64 12.33 12.28
N SER A 16 7.40 12.41 13.59
CA SER A 16 8.25 13.17 14.51
C SER A 16 9.64 12.55 14.74
N LYS A 17 9.77 11.22 14.66
CA LYS A 17 11.03 10.52 14.98
C LYS A 17 11.93 10.29 13.77
N VAL A 18 11.38 10.06 12.57
CA VAL A 18 12.23 9.73 11.40
C VAL A 18 13.23 10.84 11.07
N ALA A 19 12.85 12.10 11.26
CA ALA A 19 13.73 13.25 11.05
C ALA A 19 14.99 13.22 11.94
N GLY A 20 14.88 12.65 13.15
CA GLY A 20 15.97 12.59 14.13
C GLY A 20 16.93 11.42 13.97
N TYR A 21 16.69 10.50 13.01
CA TYR A 21 17.53 9.30 12.92
C TYR A 21 18.98 9.61 12.49
N PRO A 22 19.99 9.12 13.25
CA PRO A 22 21.39 9.31 12.89
C PRO A 22 21.71 8.84 11.47
N ARG A 23 22.73 9.45 10.85
CA ARG A 23 23.12 9.15 9.46
C ARG A 23 23.50 7.69 9.22
N LYS A 24 24.00 6.99 10.25
CA LYS A 24 24.45 5.59 10.19
C LYS A 24 23.36 4.56 10.52
N VAL A 25 22.11 4.98 10.77
CA VAL A 25 21.02 4.04 11.02
C VAL A 25 20.59 3.37 9.71
N ARG A 26 20.53 2.04 9.74
CA ARG A 26 19.81 1.19 8.79
C ARG A 26 18.87 0.31 9.57
N GLY A 27 17.67 0.12 9.08
CA GLY A 27 16.66 -0.66 9.77
C GLY A 27 15.53 -1.07 8.86
N VAL A 28 14.63 -1.85 9.42
CA VAL A 28 13.41 -2.29 8.77
C VAL A 28 12.23 -1.87 9.64
N ALA A 29 11.20 -1.27 9.03
CA ALA A 29 9.95 -0.94 9.70
C ALA A 29 8.88 -1.96 9.28
N PHE A 30 8.19 -2.55 10.27
CA PHE A 30 7.03 -3.40 10.02
C PHE A 30 5.77 -2.58 10.27
N LEU A 31 4.99 -2.35 9.23
CA LEU A 31 3.75 -1.58 9.25
C LEU A 31 2.58 -2.55 9.12
N ASP A 32 1.82 -2.71 10.19
CA ASP A 32 0.63 -3.56 10.27
C ASP A 32 -0.54 -2.72 10.81
N PRO A 33 -1.15 -1.87 9.97
CA PRO A 33 -2.37 -1.20 10.36
C PRO A 33 -3.52 -2.22 10.40
N TYR A 34 -4.39 -2.04 11.39
CA TYR A 34 -5.61 -2.83 11.50
C TYR A 34 -6.55 -2.59 10.32
N GLY A 35 -6.58 -1.36 9.79
CA GLY A 35 -7.41 -0.94 8.67
C GLY A 35 -6.82 0.23 7.88
N MET A 36 -7.68 1.17 7.45
CA MET A 36 -7.31 2.24 6.52
C MET A 36 -6.69 3.48 7.20
N GLU A 37 -6.19 3.35 8.43
CA GLU A 37 -5.70 4.46 9.28
C GLU A 37 -4.27 4.92 8.97
N LEU A 38 -3.47 4.15 8.24
CA LEU A 38 -2.12 4.60 7.86
C LEU A 38 -2.23 5.76 6.87
N CYS A 39 -1.56 6.86 7.16
CA CYS A 39 -1.47 8.02 6.27
C CYS A 39 -0.35 7.84 5.25
N TRP A 40 -0.59 8.22 4.00
CA TRP A 40 0.42 8.19 2.95
C TRP A 40 1.68 8.99 3.30
N ASP A 41 1.53 10.14 3.96
CA ASP A 41 2.63 10.98 4.44
C ASP A 41 3.62 10.21 5.33
N THR A 42 3.14 9.22 6.10
CA THR A 42 3.98 8.34 6.91
C THR A 42 4.89 7.48 6.03
N LEU A 43 4.37 6.95 4.92
CA LEU A 43 5.16 6.18 3.95
C LEU A 43 6.17 7.07 3.25
N GLU A 44 5.78 8.29 2.86
CA GLU A 44 6.68 9.26 2.25
C GLU A 44 7.83 9.62 3.19
N ALA A 45 7.54 9.93 4.45
CA ALA A 45 8.56 10.29 5.43
C ALA A 45 9.54 9.13 5.69
N LEU A 46 9.04 7.88 5.77
CA LEU A 46 9.87 6.68 5.88
C LEU A 46 10.78 6.52 4.65
N ALA A 47 10.22 6.63 3.45
CA ALA A 47 10.95 6.49 2.20
C ALA A 47 12.02 7.57 2.02
N GLN A 48 11.69 8.84 2.34
CA GLN A 48 12.59 9.99 2.26
C GLN A 48 13.83 9.83 3.14
N THR A 49 13.75 9.06 4.23
CA THR A 49 14.93 8.77 5.04
C THR A 49 16.02 8.05 4.25
N LYS A 50 15.65 7.28 3.22
CA LYS A 50 16.51 6.36 2.45
C LYS A 50 17.27 5.37 3.33
N LYS A 51 16.84 5.18 4.59
CA LYS A 51 17.52 4.42 5.65
C LYS A 51 16.71 3.21 6.11
N LEU A 52 15.39 3.30 6.00
CA LEU A 52 14.45 2.29 6.48
C LEU A 52 13.78 1.63 5.30
N ASP A 53 13.96 0.33 5.17
CA ASP A 53 13.11 -0.47 4.27
C ASP A 53 11.85 -0.84 5.05
N ILE A 54 10.72 -1.01 4.36
CA ILE A 54 9.43 -1.27 5.02
C ILE A 54 8.88 -2.63 4.61
N TRP A 55 8.33 -3.36 5.57
CA TRP A 55 7.34 -4.40 5.31
C TRP A 55 5.97 -3.81 5.62
N TYR A 56 5.09 -3.75 4.63
CA TYR A 56 3.76 -3.16 4.77
C TYR A 56 2.69 -4.20 4.52
N LEU A 57 1.94 -4.53 5.57
CA LEU A 57 0.76 -5.39 5.50
C LEU A 57 -0.46 -4.55 5.11
N PHE A 58 -0.63 -4.32 3.81
CA PHE A 58 -1.68 -3.45 3.29
C PHE A 58 -3.08 -4.07 3.54
N PRO A 59 -4.06 -3.31 4.06
CA PRO A 59 -5.41 -3.79 4.40
C PRO A 59 -6.30 -3.96 3.15
N LEU A 60 -5.99 -4.95 2.31
CA LEU A 60 -6.63 -5.17 1.02
C LEU A 60 -8.16 -5.30 1.12
N SER A 61 -8.67 -6.01 2.13
CA SER A 61 -10.11 -6.14 2.38
C SER A 61 -10.79 -4.80 2.73
N GLY A 62 -10.06 -3.89 3.39
CA GLY A 62 -10.50 -2.52 3.63
C GLY A 62 -10.67 -1.78 2.31
N LEU A 63 -9.65 -1.82 1.45
CA LEU A 63 -9.70 -1.19 0.13
C LEU A 63 -10.85 -1.76 -0.73
N TYR A 64 -11.03 -3.08 -0.79
CA TYR A 64 -12.15 -3.69 -1.54
C TYR A 64 -13.53 -3.22 -1.07
N ARG A 65 -13.69 -3.02 0.24
CA ARG A 65 -14.96 -2.62 0.82
C ARG A 65 -15.27 -1.15 0.54
N LEU A 66 -14.25 -0.29 0.55
CA LEU A 66 -14.42 1.15 0.29
C LEU A 66 -14.48 1.44 -1.21
N ALA A 67 -13.64 0.79 -2.02
CA ALA A 67 -13.71 0.83 -3.48
C ALA A 67 -14.74 -0.20 -3.98
N THR A 68 -16.02 0.11 -3.79
CA THR A 68 -17.14 -0.77 -4.14
C THR A 68 -17.20 -1.05 -5.64
N LYS A 69 -17.75 -2.21 -6.04
CA LYS A 69 -17.91 -2.51 -7.49
C LYS A 69 -18.84 -1.53 -8.19
N ASP A 70 -19.92 -1.13 -7.51
CA ASP A 70 -20.80 -0.07 -7.99
C ASP A 70 -20.28 1.29 -7.47
N PRO A 71 -19.77 2.18 -8.35
CA PRO A 71 -19.21 3.45 -7.94
C PRO A 71 -20.25 4.40 -7.31
N ILE A 72 -21.56 4.20 -7.53
CA ILE A 72 -22.61 5.04 -6.92
C ILE A 72 -22.63 4.93 -5.39
N HIS A 73 -22.06 3.84 -4.84
CA HIS A 73 -21.99 3.61 -3.41
C HIS A 73 -20.71 4.16 -2.77
N ILE A 74 -19.87 4.87 -3.52
CA ILE A 74 -18.68 5.53 -2.99
C ILE A 74 -19.07 6.93 -2.51
N ASP A 75 -19.31 7.04 -1.21
CA ASP A 75 -19.51 8.32 -0.54
C ASP A 75 -18.18 9.04 -0.25
N GLU A 76 -18.26 10.29 0.20
CA GLU A 76 -17.10 11.13 0.50
C GLU A 76 -16.22 10.56 1.62
N ILE A 77 -16.81 9.85 2.58
CA ILE A 77 -16.08 9.24 3.71
C ILE A 77 -15.19 8.11 3.18
N LYS A 78 -15.73 7.26 2.31
CA LYS A 78 -14.96 6.20 1.63
C LYS A 78 -13.86 6.81 0.77
N ARG A 79 -14.19 7.85 -0.01
CA ARG A 79 -13.23 8.54 -0.87
C ARG A 79 -12.06 9.10 -0.07
N THR A 80 -12.34 9.85 0.98
CA THR A 80 -11.33 10.42 1.89
C THR A 80 -10.43 9.35 2.52
N ALA A 81 -11.01 8.22 2.94
CA ALA A 81 -10.23 7.13 3.52
C ALA A 81 -9.30 6.44 2.50
N ILE A 82 -9.74 6.31 1.24
CA ILE A 82 -8.90 5.78 0.15
C ILE A 82 -7.81 6.80 -0.23
N ASP A 83 -8.18 8.07 -0.38
CA ASP A 83 -7.26 9.16 -0.70
C ASP A 83 -6.14 9.24 0.35
N ARG A 84 -6.47 9.10 1.63
CA ARG A 84 -5.50 9.10 2.74
C ARG A 84 -4.48 7.96 2.64
N ILE A 85 -4.91 6.73 2.33
CA ILE A 85 -4.00 5.57 2.32
C ILE A 85 -3.24 5.42 1.00
N LEU A 86 -3.71 6.02 -0.09
CA LEU A 86 -3.07 5.99 -1.42
C LEU A 86 -2.33 7.29 -1.75
N GLY A 87 -2.57 8.34 -0.98
CA GLY A 87 -1.99 9.68 -1.12
C GLY A 87 -2.50 10.46 -2.33
N THR A 88 -3.64 10.08 -2.90
CA THR A 88 -4.14 10.65 -4.16
C THR A 88 -5.60 10.33 -4.37
N SER A 89 -6.30 11.18 -5.13
CA SER A 89 -7.64 10.94 -5.67
C SER A 89 -7.67 10.19 -7.01
N GLU A 90 -6.50 10.00 -7.63
CA GLU A 90 -6.38 9.46 -9.00
C GLU A 90 -6.71 7.97 -9.11
N TRP A 91 -6.83 7.27 -7.99
CA TRP A 91 -7.22 5.86 -7.97
C TRP A 91 -8.57 5.63 -8.61
N TYR A 92 -9.50 6.59 -8.56
CA TYR A 92 -10.82 6.42 -9.15
C TYR A 92 -10.71 6.19 -10.66
N ASN A 93 -9.98 7.04 -11.36
CA ASN A 93 -9.79 6.93 -12.81
C ASN A 93 -8.92 5.72 -13.19
N ALA A 94 -7.97 5.34 -12.33
CA ALA A 94 -7.11 4.20 -12.57
C ALA A 94 -7.85 2.86 -12.39
N LEU A 95 -8.72 2.77 -11.38
CA LEU A 95 -9.40 1.55 -10.98
C LEU A 95 -10.75 1.37 -11.67
N TYR A 96 -11.44 2.44 -12.07
CA TYR A 96 -12.77 2.37 -12.72
C TYR A 96 -12.64 2.79 -14.17
N ARG A 97 -12.98 1.90 -15.09
CA ARG A 97 -12.92 2.14 -16.54
C ARG A 97 -14.30 1.99 -17.14
N GLU A 98 -14.60 2.74 -18.20
CA GLU A 98 -15.84 2.58 -18.94
C GLU A 98 -16.00 1.13 -19.42
N SER A 99 -17.18 0.54 -19.15
CA SER A 99 -17.50 -0.80 -19.63
C SER A 99 -17.56 -0.77 -21.16
N ARG A 100 -16.76 -1.62 -21.81
CA ARG A 100 -16.79 -1.80 -23.27
C ARG A 100 -17.82 -2.83 -23.71
N GLN A 101 -18.58 -3.41 -22.78
CA GLN A 101 -19.60 -4.38 -23.13
C GLN A 101 -20.87 -3.66 -23.56
N PRO A 102 -21.35 -3.85 -24.80
CA PRO A 102 -22.65 -3.34 -25.20
C PRO A 102 -23.71 -4.05 -24.35
N THR A 103 -24.40 -3.27 -23.52
CA THR A 103 -25.54 -3.76 -22.75
C THR A 103 -26.74 -3.93 -23.68
N LEU A 104 -27.53 -4.98 -23.44
CA LEU A 104 -28.74 -5.31 -24.22
C LEU A 104 -29.79 -4.19 -24.21
N PHE A 105 -29.68 -3.29 -23.23
CA PHE A 105 -30.43 -2.05 -23.11
C PHE A 105 -29.42 -0.91 -23.20
N ALA A 106 -29.67 0.07 -24.07
CA ALA A 106 -28.79 1.23 -24.32
C ALA A 106 -28.71 2.22 -23.14
N GLU A 107 -28.90 1.76 -21.91
CA GLU A 107 -28.98 2.59 -20.73
C GLU A 107 -27.85 2.23 -19.76
N LEU A 108 -26.92 3.19 -19.66
CA LEU A 108 -25.87 3.37 -18.67
C LEU A 108 -24.65 2.47 -18.87
N GLU A 109 -23.72 2.94 -19.70
CA GLU A 109 -22.30 2.61 -19.56
C GLU A 109 -21.88 2.98 -18.13
N ARG A 110 -21.75 1.98 -17.26
CA ARG A 110 -21.26 2.18 -15.88
C ARG A 110 -19.77 1.87 -15.85
N PRO A 111 -18.98 2.66 -15.09
CA PRO A 111 -17.58 2.34 -14.87
C PRO A 111 -17.46 0.99 -14.15
N GLU A 112 -16.67 0.09 -14.70
CA GLU A 112 -16.30 -1.18 -14.09
C GLU A 112 -15.00 -1.02 -13.31
N ARG A 113 -15.04 -1.45 -12.04
CA ARG A 113 -13.84 -1.55 -11.22
C ARG A 113 -12.97 -2.72 -11.70
N THR A 114 -11.66 -2.50 -11.77
CA THR A 114 -10.69 -3.57 -11.98
C THR A 114 -10.77 -4.64 -10.89
N ASP A 115 -10.27 -5.83 -11.22
CA ASP A 115 -10.31 -6.99 -10.34
C ASP A 115 -9.30 -6.85 -9.17
N GLY A 116 -9.17 -7.93 -8.40
CA GLY A 116 -8.28 -7.92 -7.26
C GLY A 116 -6.80 -7.74 -7.58
N ASP A 117 -6.36 -8.37 -8.67
CA ASP A 117 -5.00 -8.26 -9.16
C ASP A 117 -4.72 -6.81 -9.63
N GLY A 118 -5.70 -6.16 -10.25
CA GLY A 118 -5.63 -4.76 -10.65
C GLY A 118 -5.54 -3.79 -9.47
N LEU A 119 -6.29 -4.02 -8.39
CA LEU A 119 -6.19 -3.21 -7.17
C LEU A 119 -4.79 -3.29 -6.56
N GLU A 120 -4.27 -4.50 -6.37
CA GLU A 120 -2.94 -4.68 -5.79
C GLU A 120 -1.83 -4.15 -6.68
N ARG A 121 -1.99 -4.27 -8.01
CA ARG A 121 -1.06 -3.66 -8.96
C ARG A 121 -1.04 -2.15 -8.79
N TYR A 122 -2.21 -1.51 -8.70
CA TYR A 122 -2.26 -0.07 -8.45
C TYR A 122 -1.61 0.32 -7.11
N VAL A 123 -1.87 -0.44 -6.04
CA VAL A 123 -1.22 -0.20 -4.73
C VAL A 123 0.29 -0.32 -4.85
N LYS A 124 0.79 -1.35 -5.56
CA LYS A 124 2.22 -1.52 -5.83
C LYS A 124 2.79 -0.33 -6.61
N ASP A 125 2.16 0.05 -7.71
CA ASP A 125 2.57 1.17 -8.56
C ASP A 125 2.63 2.47 -7.74
N ARG A 126 1.66 2.69 -6.84
CA ARG A 126 1.69 3.80 -5.89
C ARG A 126 2.89 3.73 -4.95
N LEU A 127 3.17 2.58 -4.34
CA LEU A 127 4.33 2.42 -3.46
C LEU A 127 5.65 2.65 -4.19
N GLU A 128 5.74 2.30 -5.48
CA GLU A 128 6.91 2.56 -6.33
C GLU A 128 7.11 4.05 -6.65
N THR A 129 6.11 4.90 -6.42
CA THR A 129 6.30 6.37 -6.53
C THR A 129 7.12 6.95 -5.39
N VAL A 130 7.20 6.25 -4.24
CA VAL A 130 7.90 6.73 -3.03
C VAL A 130 9.11 5.87 -2.68
N PHE A 131 9.05 4.56 -2.89
CA PHE A 131 10.17 3.63 -2.65
C PHE A 131 10.93 3.34 -3.94
N ALA A 132 12.26 3.17 -3.84
CA ALA A 132 13.12 2.93 -5.00
C ALA A 132 12.84 1.57 -5.69
N ARG A 133 12.35 0.60 -4.93
CA ARG A 133 11.89 -0.72 -5.40
C ARG A 133 10.77 -1.21 -4.50
N VAL A 134 9.83 -1.97 -5.06
CA VAL A 134 8.78 -2.66 -4.29
C VAL A 134 8.69 -4.14 -4.71
N ALA A 135 8.71 -5.05 -3.74
CA ALA A 135 8.43 -6.48 -3.94
C ALA A 135 7.06 -6.85 -3.35
N GLY A 136 6.46 -7.92 -3.88
CA GLY A 136 5.08 -8.34 -3.60
C GLY A 136 4.11 -8.08 -4.76
N PRO A 137 2.79 -8.27 -4.54
CA PRO A 137 2.16 -8.61 -3.26
C PRO A 137 2.27 -10.09 -2.85
N LEU A 138 2.22 -10.38 -1.55
CA LEU A 138 1.78 -11.68 -1.01
C LEU A 138 0.42 -11.50 -0.33
N ARG A 139 -0.60 -12.17 -0.87
CA ARG A 139 -1.95 -12.21 -0.30
C ARG A 139 -2.00 -13.05 0.97
N LEU A 140 -2.65 -12.51 2.01
CA LEU A 140 -2.81 -13.16 3.31
C LEU A 140 -4.27 -13.08 3.79
N PRO A 141 -4.84 -14.16 4.36
CA PRO A 141 -4.30 -15.52 4.41
C PRO A 141 -4.16 -16.13 3.00
N LYS A 142 -3.33 -17.17 2.85
CA LYS A 142 -3.15 -17.88 1.57
C LYS A 142 -4.41 -18.63 1.14
N ASP A 143 -5.14 -19.16 2.13
CA ASP A 143 -6.38 -19.87 1.92
C ASP A 143 -7.59 -18.97 2.23
N GLY A 144 -8.55 -18.94 1.30
CA GLY A 144 -9.77 -18.14 1.42
C GLY A 144 -9.63 -16.71 0.88
N PRO A 145 -10.60 -15.83 1.18
CA PRO A 145 -10.61 -14.48 0.64
C PRO A 145 -9.45 -13.66 1.21
N PRO A 146 -8.62 -13.02 0.35
CA PRO A 146 -7.46 -12.29 0.80
C PRO A 146 -7.88 -11.06 1.61
N ARG A 147 -7.33 -10.94 2.82
CA ARG A 147 -7.60 -9.83 3.75
C ARG A 147 -6.55 -8.74 3.67
N TYR A 148 -5.30 -9.13 3.41
CA TYR A 148 -4.14 -8.27 3.37
C TYR A 148 -3.22 -8.61 2.20
N SER A 149 -2.40 -7.65 1.81
CA SER A 149 -1.32 -7.83 0.84
C SER A 149 -0.02 -7.34 1.46
N LEU A 150 0.94 -8.23 1.63
CA LEU A 150 2.26 -7.88 2.14
C LEU A 150 3.16 -7.38 1.01
N PHE A 151 3.71 -6.18 1.19
CA PHE A 151 4.69 -5.55 0.30
C PHE A 151 6.01 -5.29 1.04
N LEU A 152 7.13 -5.39 0.33
CA LEU A 152 8.40 -4.82 0.77
C LEU A 152 8.68 -3.55 -0.01
N GLY A 153 8.85 -2.41 0.66
CA GLY A 153 9.34 -1.15 0.08
C GLY A 153 10.80 -0.91 0.43
N VAL A 154 11.67 -0.80 -0.58
CA VAL A 154 13.11 -0.52 -0.38
C VAL A 154 13.36 0.97 -0.56
N SER A 155 13.83 1.64 0.49
CA SER A 155 14.09 3.10 0.44
C SER A 155 15.48 3.43 -0.07
N ASN A 156 16.41 2.46 -0.05
CA ASN A 156 17.75 2.68 -0.56
C ASN A 156 17.76 2.81 -2.09
N PRO A 157 18.21 3.94 -2.67
CA PRO A 157 18.20 4.14 -4.12
C PRO A 157 19.28 3.33 -4.86
N ASN A 158 20.24 2.70 -4.16
CA ASN A 158 21.28 1.91 -4.80
C ASN A 158 20.70 0.65 -5.48
N PRO A 159 20.83 0.49 -6.81
CA PRO A 159 20.25 -0.64 -7.53
C PRO A 159 20.73 -2.01 -7.06
N SER A 160 21.98 -2.13 -6.59
CA SER A 160 22.51 -3.41 -6.11
C SER A 160 21.84 -3.84 -4.80
N VAL A 161 21.63 -2.90 -3.88
CA VAL A 161 20.90 -3.12 -2.63
C VAL A 161 19.46 -3.46 -2.93
N GLY A 162 18.83 -2.72 -3.84
CA GLY A 162 17.47 -2.99 -4.31
C GLY A 162 17.32 -4.43 -4.80
N LYS A 163 18.21 -4.89 -5.70
CA LYS A 163 18.16 -6.25 -6.26
C LYS A 163 18.31 -7.34 -5.19
N ILE A 164 19.20 -7.15 -4.22
CA ILE A 164 19.38 -8.09 -3.11
C ILE A 164 18.14 -8.13 -2.22
N ALA A 165 17.63 -6.96 -1.82
CA ALA A 165 16.48 -6.85 -0.95
C ALA A 165 15.22 -7.46 -1.57
N THR A 166 14.94 -7.16 -2.84
CA THR A 166 13.80 -7.76 -3.55
C THR A 166 13.99 -9.26 -3.77
N GLY A 167 15.22 -9.73 -4.03
CA GLY A 167 15.49 -11.17 -4.16
C GLY A 167 15.25 -11.95 -2.86
N ILE A 168 15.64 -11.38 -1.71
CA ILE A 168 15.33 -11.94 -0.38
C ILE A 168 13.82 -11.91 -0.15
N ALA A 169 13.16 -10.79 -0.47
CA ALA A 169 11.71 -10.65 -0.33
C ALA A 169 10.98 -11.70 -1.14
N ASP A 170 11.31 -11.86 -2.42
CA ASP A 170 10.68 -12.84 -3.30
C ASP A 170 10.88 -14.27 -2.77
N HIS A 171 12.04 -14.58 -2.18
CA HIS A 171 12.25 -15.86 -1.53
C HIS A 171 11.32 -16.05 -0.32
N ILE A 172 11.24 -15.06 0.57
CA ILE A 172 10.34 -15.09 1.74
C ILE A 172 8.88 -15.24 1.28
N LEU A 173 8.44 -14.42 0.33
CA LEU A 173 7.05 -14.39 -0.13
C LEU A 173 6.63 -15.72 -0.78
N ARG A 174 7.55 -16.43 -1.44
CA ARG A 174 7.29 -17.76 -2.00
C ARG A 174 7.20 -18.88 -0.95
N HIS A 175 7.90 -18.74 0.18
CA HIS A 175 8.02 -19.79 1.20
C HIS A 175 7.28 -19.49 2.52
N ALA A 176 6.61 -18.34 2.61
CA ALA A 176 5.75 -17.95 3.74
C ALA A 176 4.45 -18.77 3.81
#